data_AF-N1UCQ5-F1
#
_entry.id   AF-N1UCQ5-F1
#
_cell.length_a   1.000
_cell.length_b   1.000
_cell.length_c   1.000
_cell.angle_alpha   90.00
_cell.angle_beta   90.00
_cell.angle_gamma   90.00
#
_symmetry.space_group_name_H-M   'P 1'
#
loop_
_entity.id
_entity.type
_entity.pdbx_description
1 polymer ?
#
loop_
_entity_poly.entity_id
_entity_poly.type
_entity_poly.pdbx_seq_one_letter_code
_entity_poly.pdbx_strand_id
1 'polypeptide(L)'
;MIKSLRISYIFFIPIPFLIFLLNCSQFKQNNPIASNGVIDLSTWNPNIESVNLEGDWEFCWDQWIPPNAEESKWKENCNGFHPVPAYWKFYNIPGKKLSPFGKATYRLKVILPTSFHNSYGIRWTEILSAFQIFINNKSVAQVGILGTDFNTMTPKLKPDRTGQKLVHKTTK
;
A
#
# COMPACT_ATOMS: atom_id res chain seq x y z
N MET A 1 16.96 45.86 -64.51
CA MET A 1 15.86 45.87 -63.52
C MET A 1 15.59 44.45 -63.06
N ILE A 2 16.08 44.07 -61.87
CA ILE A 2 15.90 42.73 -61.29
C ILE A 2 14.78 42.85 -60.24
N LYS A 3 13.65 42.15 -60.44
CA LYS A 3 12.57 42.07 -59.45
C LYS A 3 12.90 40.96 -58.46
N SER A 4 13.09 41.30 -57.19
CA SER A 4 13.31 40.32 -56.12
C SER A 4 11.98 39.69 -55.70
N LEU A 5 11.90 38.36 -55.76
CA LEU A 5 10.73 37.59 -55.36
C LEU A 5 10.92 37.13 -53.91
N ARG A 6 10.15 37.69 -52.97
CA ARG A 6 10.15 37.25 -51.57
C ARG A 6 9.04 36.22 -51.38
N ILE A 7 9.41 34.96 -51.26
CA ILE A 7 8.48 33.87 -50.94
C ILE A 7 8.43 33.76 -49.41
N SER A 8 7.34 34.23 -48.82
CA SER A 8 7.07 34.05 -47.39
C SER A 8 6.19 32.81 -47.22
N TYR A 9 6.77 31.70 -46.76
CA TYR A 9 6.01 30.48 -46.44
C TYR A 9 5.31 30.67 -45.08
N ILE A 10 4.02 31.03 -45.11
CA ILE A 10 3.16 30.95 -43.93
C ILE A 10 2.74 29.48 -43.81
N PHE A 11 3.37 28.75 -42.88
CA PHE A 11 2.92 27.42 -42.48
C PHE A 11 1.52 27.56 -41.84
N PHE A 12 0.47 27.34 -42.63
CA PHE A 12 -0.88 27.15 -42.11
C PHE A 12 -0.90 25.77 -41.42
N ILE A 13 -0.59 25.73 -40.12
CA ILE A 13 -0.80 24.52 -39.33
C ILE A 13 -2.31 24.26 -39.33
N PRO A 14 -2.79 23.17 -39.95
CA PRO A 14 -4.22 22.95 -40.10
C PRO A 14 -4.81 22.75 -38.69
N ILE A 15 -5.81 23.56 -38.35
CA ILE A 15 -6.60 23.46 -37.10
C ILE A 15 -6.96 22.01 -36.69
N PRO A 16 -7.28 21.05 -37.60
CA PRO A 16 -7.51 19.66 -37.19
C PRO A 16 -6.28 18.95 -36.57
N PHE A 17 -5.04 19.38 -36.87
CA PHE A 17 -3.83 18.86 -36.23
C PHE A 17 -3.71 19.34 -34.78
N LEU A 18 -4.17 20.56 -34.48
CA LEU A 18 -4.19 21.10 -33.11
C LEU A 18 -5.25 20.39 -32.25
N ILE A 19 -6.39 19.99 -32.84
CA ILE A 19 -7.46 19.22 -32.18
C ILE A 19 -6.99 17.77 -31.87
N PHE A 20 -6.13 17.20 -32.70
CA PHE A 20 -5.55 15.87 -32.46
C PHE A 20 -4.63 15.85 -31.22
N LEU A 21 -3.93 16.96 -30.93
CA LEU A 21 -3.06 17.10 -29.75
C LEU A 21 -3.84 17.34 -28.43
N LEU A 22 -5.10 17.77 -28.50
CA LEU A 22 -5.95 17.98 -27.32
C LEU A 22 -6.63 16.69 -26.83
N ASN A 23 -6.54 15.58 -27.58
CA ASN A 23 -7.07 14.27 -27.18
C ASN A 23 -6.08 13.44 -26.34
N CYS A 24 -5.02 14.07 -25.81
CA CYS A 24 -4.26 13.47 -24.72
C CYS A 24 -5.08 13.65 -23.42
N SER A 25 -6.21 12.94 -23.32
CA SER A 25 -6.86 12.75 -22.03
C SER A 25 -5.85 11.97 -21.19
N GLN A 26 -5.27 12.66 -20.22
CA GLN A 26 -4.46 12.04 -19.19
C GLN A 26 -5.28 10.88 -18.62
N PHE A 27 -4.84 9.64 -18.87
CA PHE A 27 -5.22 8.51 -18.02
C PHE A 27 -4.66 8.86 -16.65
N LYS A 28 -5.44 9.62 -15.88
CA LYS A 28 -5.17 9.89 -14.48
C LYS A 28 -5.47 8.58 -13.78
N GLN A 29 -4.47 7.70 -13.78
CA GLN A 29 -4.52 6.50 -12.99
C GLN A 29 -4.47 6.97 -11.54
N ASN A 30 -5.66 7.11 -10.95
CA ASN A 30 -5.77 7.40 -9.53
C ASN A 30 -5.15 6.20 -8.82
N ASN A 31 -3.94 6.37 -8.29
CA ASN A 31 -3.35 5.38 -7.42
C ASN A 31 -4.27 5.25 -6.21
N PRO A 32 -4.84 4.07 -5.94
CA PRO A 32 -5.74 3.88 -4.83
C PRO A 32 -4.97 4.11 -3.53
N ILE A 33 -5.57 4.87 -2.62
CA ILE A 33 -5.02 5.17 -1.30
C ILE A 33 -5.97 4.57 -0.26
N ALA A 34 -5.42 3.86 0.72
CA ALA A 34 -6.19 3.32 1.81
C ALA A 34 -6.84 4.45 2.64
N SER A 35 -8.12 4.29 2.95
CA SER A 35 -8.87 5.21 3.80
C SER A 35 -9.72 4.40 4.76
N ASN A 36 -9.70 4.79 6.05
CA ASN A 36 -10.42 4.09 7.11
C ASN A 36 -10.14 2.58 7.12
N GLY A 37 -8.88 2.18 6.93
CA GLY A 37 -8.47 0.78 6.97
C GLY A 37 -8.93 -0.05 5.78
N VAL A 38 -9.42 0.58 4.70
CA VAL A 38 -9.85 -0.10 3.47
C VAL A 38 -9.16 0.52 2.26
N ILE A 39 -8.65 -0.33 1.37
CA ILE A 39 -8.22 0.06 0.03
C ILE A 39 -9.03 -0.72 -1.01
N ASP A 40 -9.62 -0.01 -1.96
CA ASP A 40 -10.37 -0.60 -3.07
C ASP A 40 -9.47 -0.74 -4.31
N LEU A 41 -9.14 -1.99 -4.65
CA LEU A 41 -8.36 -2.37 -5.83
C LEU A 41 -9.23 -3.11 -6.86
N SER A 42 -10.57 -3.03 -6.78
CA SER A 42 -11.47 -3.77 -7.67
C SER A 42 -11.26 -3.48 -9.16
N THR A 43 -10.72 -2.32 -9.50
CA THR A 43 -10.39 -1.88 -10.87
C THR A 43 -8.91 -2.00 -11.22
N TRP A 44 -8.04 -2.36 -10.28
CA TRP A 44 -6.61 -2.54 -10.50
C TRP A 44 -6.35 -3.76 -11.40
N ASN A 45 -5.41 -3.63 -12.35
CA ASN A 45 -4.96 -4.74 -13.17
C ASN A 45 -3.63 -5.32 -12.64
N PRO A 46 -3.65 -6.45 -11.93
CA PRO A 46 -2.45 -7.06 -11.34
C PRO A 46 -1.45 -7.61 -12.35
N ASN A 47 -1.82 -7.75 -13.64
CA ASN A 47 -0.89 -8.20 -14.68
C ASN A 47 0.02 -7.08 -15.20
N ILE A 48 -0.35 -5.81 -14.97
CA ILE A 48 0.37 -4.66 -15.51
C ILE A 48 1.41 -4.18 -14.50
N GLU A 49 1.01 -3.98 -13.25
CA GLU A 49 1.86 -3.35 -12.25
C GLU A 49 1.48 -3.74 -10.82
N SER A 50 2.43 -3.52 -9.90
CA SER A 50 2.17 -3.57 -8.47
C SER A 50 1.56 -2.25 -8.00
N VAL A 51 0.67 -2.33 -7.00
CA VAL A 51 0.09 -1.16 -6.33
C VAL A 51 0.65 -1.00 -4.92
N ASN A 52 0.89 0.24 -4.49
CA ASN A 52 1.28 0.53 -3.11
C ASN A 52 0.04 0.48 -2.21
N LEU A 53 0.18 -0.12 -1.03
CA LEU A 53 -0.88 -0.18 -0.02
C LEU A 53 -0.80 1.01 0.95
N GLU A 54 -0.47 2.19 0.44
CA GLU A 54 -0.29 3.42 1.24
C GLU A 54 -1.63 4.01 1.66
N GLY A 55 -1.64 4.70 2.81
CA GLY A 55 -2.81 5.40 3.33
C GLY A 55 -3.11 5.03 4.79
N ASP A 56 -4.35 5.22 5.22
CA ASP A 56 -4.73 5.08 6.61
C ASP A 56 -5.11 3.64 6.96
N TRP A 57 -4.28 2.99 7.78
CA TRP A 57 -4.47 1.64 8.29
C TRP A 57 -4.99 1.69 9.72
N GLU A 58 -5.78 0.71 10.11
CA GLU A 58 -6.20 0.60 11.50
C GLU A 58 -5.01 0.22 12.38
N PHE A 59 -4.86 0.90 13.51
CA PHE A 59 -3.68 0.80 14.36
C PHE A 59 -4.06 0.57 15.81
N CYS A 60 -3.45 -0.43 16.43
CA CYS A 60 -3.69 -0.80 17.83
C CYS A 60 -2.36 -0.73 18.59
N TRP A 61 -2.20 0.34 19.38
CA TRP A 61 -0.96 0.59 20.13
C TRP A 61 -0.87 -0.30 21.36
N ASP A 62 0.29 -0.94 21.55
CA ASP A 62 0.61 -1.82 22.68
C ASP A 62 -0.31 -3.05 22.80
N GLN A 63 -0.92 -3.46 21.69
CA GLN A 63 -1.88 -4.56 21.63
C GLN A 63 -1.46 -5.59 20.59
N TRP A 64 -1.56 -6.87 20.96
CA TRP A 64 -1.47 -7.99 20.03
C TRP A 64 -2.87 -8.48 19.73
N ILE A 65 -3.35 -8.17 18.53
CA ILE A 65 -4.65 -8.63 18.07
C ILE A 65 -4.44 -9.92 17.26
N PRO A 66 -5.00 -11.06 17.70
CA PRO A 66 -4.98 -12.28 16.91
C PRO A 66 -5.61 -12.04 15.54
N PRO A 67 -5.09 -12.66 14.47
CA PRO A 67 -5.58 -12.36 13.13
C PRO A 67 -7.03 -12.81 12.93
N ASN A 68 -7.46 -13.84 13.65
CA ASN A 68 -8.84 -14.35 13.68
C ASN A 68 -9.70 -13.73 14.80
N ALA A 69 -9.28 -12.63 15.41
CA ALA A 69 -10.06 -11.96 16.43
C ALA A 69 -11.37 -11.38 15.87
N GLU A 70 -12.41 -11.41 16.69
CA GLU A 70 -13.68 -10.75 16.38
C GLU A 70 -13.53 -9.23 16.25
N GLU A 71 -14.41 -8.62 15.47
CA GLU A 71 -14.41 -7.17 15.22
C GLU A 71 -14.56 -6.34 16.51
N SER A 72 -15.25 -6.86 17.52
CA SER A 72 -15.36 -6.25 18.85
C SER A 72 -13.99 -5.98 19.48
N LYS A 73 -13.05 -6.93 19.37
CA LYS A 73 -11.70 -6.80 19.92
C LYS A 73 -10.91 -5.70 19.23
N TRP A 74 -11.07 -5.53 17.91
CA TRP A 74 -10.44 -4.43 17.18
C TRP A 74 -10.99 -3.08 17.65
N LYS A 75 -12.31 -2.93 17.69
CA LYS A 75 -12.97 -1.69 18.12
C LYS A 75 -12.61 -1.25 19.54
N GLU A 76 -12.45 -2.20 20.45
CA GLU A 76 -12.10 -1.92 21.85
C GLU A 76 -10.63 -1.51 22.01
N ASN A 77 -9.73 -2.10 21.22
CA ASN A 77 -8.28 -2.02 21.47
C ASN A 77 -7.54 -1.06 20.52
N CYS A 78 -8.14 -0.72 19.37
CA CYS A 78 -7.48 0.06 18.33
C CYS A 78 -7.77 1.56 18.46
N ASN A 79 -6.82 2.38 18.02
CA ASN A 79 -6.75 3.81 18.30
C ASN A 79 -6.97 4.65 17.02
N GLY A 80 -7.86 4.17 16.15
CA GLY A 80 -8.21 4.80 14.89
C GLY A 80 -7.33 4.36 13.72
N PHE A 81 -7.38 5.16 12.66
CA PHE A 81 -6.68 4.92 11.41
C PHE A 81 -5.54 5.92 11.24
N HIS A 82 -4.36 5.43 10.87
CA HIS A 82 -3.13 6.23 10.81
C HIS A 82 -2.33 5.91 9.55
N PRO A 83 -1.56 6.88 9.01
CA PRO A 83 -0.89 6.74 7.74
C PRO A 83 0.24 5.70 7.80
N VAL A 84 0.28 4.81 6.82
CA VAL A 84 1.35 3.83 6.60
C VAL A 84 1.89 4.01 5.16
N PRO A 85 3.23 4.09 4.97
CA PRO A 85 4.26 4.05 5.99
C PRO A 85 4.36 5.37 6.77
N ALA A 86 4.56 5.28 8.09
CA ALA A 86 4.98 6.40 8.90
C ALA A 86 5.60 5.87 10.21
N TYR A 87 6.37 6.71 10.88
CA TYR A 87 6.89 6.37 12.19
C TYR A 87 5.82 6.61 13.25
N TRP A 88 5.34 5.53 13.91
CA TRP A 88 4.21 5.60 14.85
C TRP A 88 4.41 6.61 15.98
N LYS A 89 5.66 6.93 16.36
CA LYS A 89 5.96 7.93 17.40
C LYS A 89 5.29 9.27 17.13
N PHE A 90 5.01 9.58 15.86
CA PHE A 90 4.37 10.82 15.42
C PHE A 90 2.85 10.74 15.28
N TYR A 91 2.24 9.57 15.51
CA TYR A 91 0.78 9.47 15.53
C TYR A 91 0.20 10.24 16.71
N ASN A 92 -0.84 11.02 16.43
CA ASN A 92 -1.55 11.79 17.44
C ASN A 92 -2.75 10.98 17.93
N ILE A 93 -2.61 10.34 19.08
CA ILE A 93 -3.70 9.58 19.72
C ILE A 93 -4.08 10.32 21.01
N PRO A 94 -5.34 10.77 21.17
CA PRO A 94 -5.77 11.48 22.36
C PRO A 94 -5.41 10.74 23.65
N GLY A 95 -4.75 11.44 24.57
CA GLY A 95 -4.33 10.88 25.86
C GLY A 95 -3.16 9.89 25.81
N LYS A 96 -2.51 9.67 24.65
CA LYS A 96 -1.36 8.77 24.53
C LYS A 96 -0.14 9.49 23.97
N LYS A 97 0.99 9.34 24.65
CA LYS A 97 2.32 9.69 24.11
C LYS A 97 3.01 8.41 23.69
N LEU A 98 3.19 8.23 22.39
CA LEU A 98 3.74 6.98 21.86
C LEU A 98 5.25 6.94 21.99
N SER A 99 5.74 5.85 22.59
CA SER A 99 7.16 5.56 22.69
C SER A 99 7.71 5.09 21.33
N PRO A 100 8.96 5.41 20.98
CA PRO A 100 9.63 4.76 19.85
C PRO A 100 9.78 3.24 20.04
N PHE A 101 9.71 2.76 21.27
CA PHE A 101 9.76 1.35 21.63
C PHE A 101 8.39 0.87 22.08
N GLY A 102 7.99 -0.30 21.62
CA GLY A 102 6.73 -0.94 21.99
C GLY A 102 6.34 -2.00 20.98
N LYS A 103 5.09 -2.41 21.05
CA LYS A 103 4.45 -3.33 20.10
C LYS A 103 3.21 -2.68 19.53
N ALA A 104 2.82 -3.09 18.33
CA ALA A 104 1.58 -2.63 17.73
C ALA A 104 1.04 -3.71 16.79
N THR A 105 -0.26 -3.64 16.54
CA THR A 105 -0.92 -4.39 15.45
C THR A 105 -1.47 -3.41 14.44
N TYR A 106 -1.28 -3.70 13.15
CA TYR A 106 -1.81 -2.95 12.03
C TYR A 106 -2.78 -3.83 11.23
N ARG A 107 -3.86 -3.24 10.69
CA ARG A 107 -4.82 -3.94 9.82
C ARG A 107 -5.23 -3.08 8.63
N LEU A 108 -5.28 -3.72 7.47
CA LEU A 108 -5.81 -3.18 6.22
C LEU A 108 -6.69 -4.23 5.56
N LYS A 109 -7.88 -3.81 5.12
CA LYS A 109 -8.75 -4.58 4.26
C LYS A 109 -8.50 -4.19 2.80
N VAL A 110 -8.19 -5.18 1.98
CA VAL A 110 -7.91 -4.99 0.55
C VAL A 110 -9.04 -5.62 -0.25
N ILE A 111 -9.74 -4.83 -1.07
CA ILE A 111 -10.76 -5.33 -2.01
C ILE A 111 -10.06 -5.60 -3.33
N LEU A 112 -10.02 -6.86 -3.76
CA LEU A 112 -9.28 -7.29 -4.95
C LEU A 112 -10.20 -7.43 -6.17
N PRO A 113 -9.68 -7.34 -7.40
CA PRO A 113 -10.46 -7.57 -8.61
C PRO A 113 -10.91 -9.04 -8.66
N THR A 114 -12.18 -9.28 -9.01
CA THR A 114 -12.75 -10.63 -9.12
C THR A 114 -12.30 -11.38 -10.37
N SER A 115 -11.77 -10.66 -11.37
CA SER A 115 -11.35 -11.18 -12.68
C SER A 115 -9.97 -11.85 -12.67
N PHE A 116 -9.18 -11.69 -11.61
CA PHE A 116 -7.84 -12.27 -11.52
C PHE A 116 -7.84 -13.51 -10.62
N HIS A 117 -7.49 -14.64 -11.22
CA HIS A 117 -7.53 -15.96 -10.58
C HIS A 117 -6.14 -16.52 -10.21
N ASN A 118 -5.07 -15.77 -10.49
CA ASN A 118 -3.71 -16.17 -10.16
C ASN A 118 -3.34 -15.74 -8.72
N SER A 119 -2.15 -16.13 -8.29
CA SER A 119 -1.62 -15.77 -6.97
C SER A 119 -1.18 -14.31 -6.90
N TYR A 120 -1.51 -13.64 -5.81
CA TYR A 120 -0.95 -12.35 -5.44
C TYR A 120 0.34 -12.51 -4.65
N GLY A 121 1.14 -11.45 -4.58
CA GLY A 121 2.30 -11.34 -3.71
C GLY A 121 2.22 -10.07 -2.88
N ILE A 122 2.78 -10.11 -1.67
CA ILE A 122 3.00 -8.92 -0.85
C ILE A 122 4.49 -8.60 -0.81
N ARG A 123 4.82 -7.31 -0.92
CA ARG A 123 6.20 -6.81 -0.83
C ARG A 123 6.24 -5.70 0.21
N TRP A 124 7.26 -5.73 1.04
CA TRP A 124 7.58 -4.65 1.98
C TRP A 124 9.06 -4.26 1.80
N THR A 125 9.38 -3.01 2.10
CA THR A 125 10.76 -2.53 2.06
C THR A 125 11.47 -2.85 3.36
N GLU A 126 10.90 -2.38 4.48
CA GLU A 126 11.48 -2.54 5.81
C GLU A 126 10.36 -2.49 6.85
N ILE A 127 10.40 -3.43 7.80
CA ILE A 127 9.58 -3.41 9.02
C ILE A 127 10.53 -3.77 10.15
N LEU A 128 10.68 -2.87 11.11
CA LEU A 128 11.56 -3.03 12.25
C LEU A 128 10.75 -3.31 13.52
N SER A 129 11.25 -4.07 14.49
CA SER A 129 12.53 -4.82 14.51
C SER A 129 12.32 -6.35 14.50
N ALA A 130 11.11 -6.81 14.83
CA ALA A 130 10.58 -8.14 14.55
C ALA A 130 9.09 -8.01 14.23
N PHE A 131 8.59 -8.82 13.30
CA PHE A 131 7.22 -8.74 12.84
C PHE A 131 6.70 -10.08 12.34
N GLN A 132 5.38 -10.19 12.29
CA GLN A 132 4.68 -11.31 11.67
C GLN A 132 3.55 -10.74 10.79
N ILE A 133 3.46 -11.23 9.56
CA ILE A 133 2.43 -10.83 8.60
C ILE A 133 1.43 -11.97 8.47
N PHE A 134 0.16 -11.61 8.53
CA PHE A 134 -0.96 -12.50 8.29
C PHE A 134 -1.78 -12.00 7.10
N ILE A 135 -2.24 -12.92 6.27
CA ILE A 135 -3.20 -12.65 5.19
C ILE A 135 -4.33 -13.65 5.35
N ASN A 136 -5.56 -13.16 5.48
CA ASN A 136 -6.76 -13.99 5.70
C ASN A 136 -6.53 -15.05 6.80
N ASN A 137 -6.06 -14.60 7.96
CA ASN A 137 -5.78 -15.41 9.16
C ASN A 137 -4.59 -16.36 9.06
N LYS A 138 -3.93 -16.47 7.91
CA LYS A 138 -2.77 -17.33 7.70
C LYS A 138 -1.47 -16.54 7.83
N SER A 139 -0.52 -17.04 8.62
CA SER A 139 0.82 -16.45 8.68
C SER A 139 1.54 -16.69 7.34
N VAL A 140 2.00 -15.61 6.72
CA VAL A 140 2.71 -15.64 5.42
C VAL A 140 4.18 -15.28 5.56
N ALA A 141 4.54 -14.51 6.59
CA ALA A 141 5.92 -14.17 6.89
C ALA A 141 6.09 -13.97 8.41
N GLN A 142 7.26 -14.36 8.91
CA GLN A 142 7.71 -14.02 10.25
C GLN A 142 9.21 -13.69 10.18
N VAL A 143 9.58 -12.56 10.78
CA VAL A 143 10.96 -12.09 10.84
C VAL A 143 11.27 -11.74 12.29
N GLY A 144 12.25 -12.42 12.86
CA GLY A 144 12.57 -12.33 14.30
C GLY A 144 11.59 -13.10 15.17
N ILE A 145 11.66 -12.84 16.48
CA ILE A 145 10.75 -13.38 17.49
C ILE A 145 10.06 -12.20 18.16
N LEU A 146 8.72 -12.18 18.13
CA LEU A 146 7.92 -11.17 18.80
C LEU A 146 8.08 -11.33 20.32
N GLY A 147 8.25 -10.21 21.01
CA GLY A 147 8.31 -10.13 22.46
C GLY A 147 7.50 -8.95 22.98
N THR A 148 7.17 -8.97 24.26
CA THR A 148 6.46 -7.87 24.92
C THR A 148 7.39 -6.74 25.35
N ASP A 149 8.70 -7.00 25.33
CA ASP A 149 9.76 -6.11 25.78
C ASP A 149 11.09 -6.50 25.11
N PHE A 150 12.15 -5.75 25.41
CA PHE A 150 13.47 -5.95 24.83
C PHE A 150 14.11 -7.31 25.17
N ASN A 151 13.83 -7.88 26.35
CA ASN A 151 14.46 -9.12 26.80
C ASN A 151 13.80 -10.36 26.16
N THR A 152 12.51 -10.26 25.82
CA THR A 152 11.72 -11.35 25.24
C THR A 152 11.66 -11.31 23.71
N MET A 153 12.10 -10.20 23.11
CA MET A 153 12.09 -9.98 21.67
C MET A 153 13.45 -10.32 21.04
N THR A 154 13.45 -10.94 19.86
CA THR A 154 14.67 -11.16 19.07
C THR A 154 14.55 -10.43 17.73
N PRO A 155 15.32 -9.35 17.50
CA PRO A 155 15.29 -8.62 16.24
C PRO A 155 15.90 -9.44 15.12
N LYS A 156 15.37 -9.24 13.91
CA LYS A 156 16.02 -9.74 12.70
C LYS A 156 15.78 -8.77 11.55
N LEU A 157 16.84 -8.39 10.86
CA LEU A 157 16.72 -7.69 9.60
C LEU A 157 16.63 -8.71 8.48
N LYS A 158 15.56 -8.66 7.70
CA LYS A 158 15.45 -9.38 6.44
C LYS A 158 15.16 -8.35 5.35
N PRO A 159 16.19 -7.79 4.70
CA PRO A 159 15.97 -6.97 3.51
C PRO A 159 15.40 -7.90 2.43
N ASP A 160 14.12 -7.75 2.09
CA ASP A 160 13.48 -8.60 1.09
C ASP A 160 13.50 -7.90 -0.28
N ARG A 161 14.37 -8.37 -1.19
CA ARG A 161 14.35 -7.99 -2.62
C ARG A 161 13.56 -9.01 -3.45
N THR A 162 12.96 -10.04 -2.86
CA THR A 162 12.37 -11.17 -3.57
C THR A 162 10.94 -11.42 -3.09
N GLY A 163 9.95 -10.88 -3.83
CA GLY A 163 8.54 -10.98 -3.48
C GLY A 163 8.12 -12.41 -3.12
N GLN A 164 7.52 -12.58 -1.94
CA GLN A 164 7.03 -13.88 -1.50
C GLN A 164 5.74 -14.20 -2.27
N LYS A 165 5.80 -15.20 -3.15
CA LYS A 165 4.63 -15.73 -3.85
C LYS A 165 3.69 -16.41 -2.84
N LEU A 166 2.44 -15.94 -2.75
CA LEU A 166 1.42 -16.63 -1.96
C LEU A 166 0.93 -17.85 -2.75
N VAL A 167 1.47 -19.04 -2.48
CA VAL A 167 0.91 -20.27 -3.05
C VAL A 167 -0.37 -20.62 -2.27
N HIS A 168 -1.52 -20.34 -2.88
CA HIS A 168 -2.77 -20.99 -2.47
C HIS A 168 -2.65 -22.47 -2.87
N LYS A 169 -2.31 -23.34 -1.91
CA LYS A 169 -2.69 -24.75 -2.02
C LYS A 169 -4.18 -24.82 -1.72
N THR A 170 -4.99 -24.91 -2.76
CA THR A 170 -6.36 -25.39 -2.65
C THR A 170 -6.29 -26.81 -2.14
N THR A 171 -6.69 -27.03 -0.89
CA THR A 171 -6.95 -28.39 -0.42
C THR A 171 -8.36 -28.74 -0.87
N LYS A 172 -8.45 -29.91 -1.51
CA LYS A 172 -9.64 -30.60 -2.03
C LYS A 172 -10.95 -30.33 -1.30
#